data_AF-A0A815Q125-F1
#
_entry.id   AF-A0A815Q125-F1
#
_cell.length_a   1.000
_cell.length_b   1.000
_cell.length_c   1.000
_cell.angle_alpha   90.00
_cell.angle_beta   90.00
_cell.angle_gamma   90.00
#
_symmetry.space_group_name_H-M   'P 1'
#
loop_
_entity.id
_entity.type
_entity.pdbx_description
1 polymer ?
#
loop_
_entity_poly.entity_id
_entity_poly.type
_entity_poly.pdbx_seq_one_letter_code
_entity_poly.pdbx_strand_id
1 'polypeptide(L)'
;MKKAKLYILLALILCSTIVTIALTASVLGIVVRRTYKSETNVQCDQGMLVCSISSDDLMKHLQQLQNIADECNGTRAIHTKGFNRTFDYIYSYLKTNTNLQVQTEFFPYMKFSLNGDPVLSATINGLEMNYTYGSGNDFISLRNSGSSSLATTFQLISMPAFGCEDSDWLNTTSSPSGKVVLIKRGVCTFTEKSILAAKYGVAGLLIYNDGTSLDRYSPASGRVDENVTFPALSLSYQVGTKLLNTIENLKTNVFIKIHLSTSKYPEPVGNICAHTVTGNATETIVIGSHTDSVPDGPGMNDDASGTATNLVLATNLARLFQSGSYPPYKYRVKFCWWGAEEVGLVGSEYHVSQATISTIPGERISDYLVNLNYDMLASPNFQMGIYDGNSVNFSTTPPSALPGSIRLTQLFRDWFISQNLPYTISELGGGSDYASFLAVGIAISGLNSGISDRKPKAERDYYNRLLGQGKGGVANAEYDPCYHSDCDSLGNINPLGHEKLSKAAAYVLEYMGRHADLRSYLYPPEEIRRLEKVSSYRSRGYYDVQNEFYRRNDL
;
A
#
# COMPACT_ATOMS: atom_id res chain seq x y z
N MET A 1 -2.47 73.50 1.86
CA MET A 1 -3.11 73.21 3.17
C MET A 1 -4.49 72.54 3.14
N LYS A 2 -5.21 72.43 2.01
CA LYS A 2 -6.48 71.67 1.93
C LYS A 2 -6.32 70.18 1.54
N LYS A 3 -5.20 69.77 0.94
CA LYS A 3 -4.95 68.35 0.58
C LYS A 3 -4.41 67.49 1.74
N ALA A 4 -3.64 68.07 2.66
CA ALA A 4 -3.10 67.34 3.82
C ALA A 4 -4.17 66.96 4.87
N LYS A 5 -5.25 67.75 4.98
CA LYS A 5 -6.38 67.44 5.89
C LYS A 5 -7.26 66.29 5.38
N LEU A 6 -7.27 66.02 4.08
CA LEU A 6 -8.09 64.94 3.48
C LEU A 6 -7.46 63.56 3.73
N TYR A 7 -6.12 63.45 3.69
CA TYR A 7 -5.42 62.20 3.95
C TYR A 7 -5.42 61.80 5.44
N ILE A 8 -5.43 62.78 6.36
CA ILE A 8 -5.55 62.50 7.81
C ILE A 8 -6.98 62.05 8.16
N LEU A 9 -8.01 62.59 7.50
CA LEU A 9 -9.40 62.18 7.70
C LEU A 9 -9.67 60.76 7.17
N LEU A 10 -9.08 60.40 6.02
CA LEU A 10 -9.18 59.05 5.44
C LEU A 10 -8.43 58.00 6.27
N ALA A 11 -7.28 58.35 6.87
CA ALA A 11 -6.51 57.45 7.74
C ALA A 11 -7.21 57.20 9.09
N LEU A 12 -7.90 58.20 9.64
CA LEU A 12 -8.68 58.04 10.89
C LEU A 12 -9.95 57.20 10.69
N ILE A 13 -10.59 57.30 9.53
CA ILE A 13 -11.77 56.47 9.19
C ILE A 13 -11.35 55.01 9.00
N LEU A 14 -10.24 54.73 8.29
CA LEU A 14 -9.73 53.36 8.11
C LEU A 14 -9.31 52.68 9.41
N CYS A 15 -8.71 53.43 10.35
CA CYS A 15 -8.27 52.90 11.64
C CYS A 15 -9.46 52.61 12.57
N SER A 16 -10.53 53.42 12.52
CA SER A 16 -11.76 53.18 13.29
C SER A 16 -12.56 51.96 12.81
N THR A 17 -12.57 51.66 11.50
CA THR A 17 -13.24 50.47 10.95
C THR A 17 -12.52 49.16 11.27
N ILE A 18 -11.19 49.18 11.44
CA ILE A 18 -10.40 47.97 11.76
C ILE A 18 -10.49 47.64 13.26
N VAL A 19 -10.59 48.65 14.14
CA VAL A 19 -10.75 48.44 15.59
C VAL A 19 -12.17 47.98 15.96
N THR A 20 -13.20 48.34 15.18
CA THR A 20 -14.58 47.91 15.45
C THR A 20 -14.84 46.46 15.01
N ILE A 21 -14.10 45.93 14.03
CA ILE A 21 -14.18 44.51 13.60
C ILE A 21 -13.38 43.59 14.54
N ALA A 22 -12.37 44.11 15.24
CA ALA A 22 -11.56 43.35 16.19
C ALA A 22 -12.18 43.25 17.61
N LEU A 23 -13.18 44.06 17.95
CA LEU A 23 -13.80 44.11 19.30
C LEU A 23 -15.18 43.43 19.40
N THR A 24 -15.74 42.90 18.30
CA THR A 24 -16.94 42.05 18.33
C THR A 24 -16.63 40.55 18.26
N ALA A 25 -15.35 40.17 18.21
CA ALA A 25 -14.91 38.77 18.12
C ALA A 25 -14.59 38.11 19.48
N SER A 26 -14.78 38.81 20.61
CA SER A 26 -14.29 38.36 21.93
C SER A 26 -15.34 38.16 23.02
N VAL A 27 -16.65 38.22 22.72
CA VAL A 27 -17.69 37.88 23.70
C VAL A 27 -18.86 37.13 23.03
N LEU A 28 -18.66 35.85 22.73
CA LEU A 28 -19.70 34.81 22.69
C LEU A 28 -19.02 33.46 22.43
N GLY A 29 -18.22 33.03 23.41
CA GLY A 29 -17.81 31.64 23.56
C GLY A 29 -18.99 30.79 24.02
N ILE A 30 -20.03 30.69 23.21
CA ILE A 30 -20.93 29.55 23.24
C ILE A 30 -20.26 28.53 22.32
N VAL A 31 -19.63 27.53 22.94
CA VAL A 31 -19.26 26.29 22.28
C VAL A 31 -20.56 25.66 21.80
N VAL A 32 -20.99 26.03 20.58
CA VAL A 32 -21.93 25.22 19.83
C VAL A 32 -21.12 24.00 19.44
N ARG A 33 -21.18 22.96 20.29
CA ARG A 33 -21.02 21.58 19.82
C ARG A 33 -22.05 21.41 18.71
N ARG A 34 -21.66 21.70 17.46
CA ARG A 34 -22.33 21.16 16.29
C ARG A 34 -22.07 19.67 16.37
N THR A 35 -22.96 18.99 17.08
CA THR A 35 -23.23 17.58 16.82
C THR A 35 -23.62 17.53 15.35
N TYR A 36 -22.65 17.18 14.50
CA TYR A 36 -22.98 16.64 13.19
C TYR A 36 -23.74 15.35 13.47
N LYS A 37 -25.07 15.44 13.59
CA LYS A 37 -25.92 14.28 13.42
C LYS A 37 -25.70 13.86 11.97
N SER A 38 -24.90 12.81 11.80
CA SER A 38 -24.79 12.06 10.56
C SER A 38 -26.17 11.52 10.23
N GLU A 39 -26.98 12.31 9.51
CA GLU A 39 -28.22 11.84 8.88
C GLU A 39 -27.87 11.11 7.59
N THR A 40 -27.20 9.97 7.76
CA THR A 40 -27.44 8.79 6.94
C THR A 40 -27.60 7.67 7.96
N ASN A 41 -28.84 7.44 8.40
CA ASN A 41 -29.18 6.28 9.23
C ASN A 41 -28.82 5.03 8.42
N VAL A 42 -27.60 4.51 8.62
CA VAL A 42 -27.32 3.10 8.36
C VAL A 42 -28.29 2.39 9.28
N GLN A 43 -29.31 1.75 8.69
CA GLN A 43 -30.30 1.02 9.46
C GLN A 43 -29.57 -0.03 10.29
N CYS A 44 -29.76 0.01 11.60
CA CYS A 44 -29.14 -0.94 12.51
C CYS A 44 -29.65 -2.38 12.35
N ASP A 45 -30.59 -2.57 11.45
CA ASP A 45 -31.22 -3.84 11.09
C ASP A 45 -30.27 -4.77 10.32
N GLN A 46 -29.11 -4.29 9.83
CA GLN A 46 -28.16 -5.08 9.03
C GLN A 46 -26.98 -5.71 9.79
N GLY A 47 -26.87 -5.50 11.11
CA GLY A 47 -25.85 -6.18 11.91
C GLY A 47 -25.36 -5.35 13.09
N MET A 48 -25.20 -5.99 14.26
CA MET A 48 -24.76 -5.26 15.46
C MET A 48 -23.30 -4.82 15.37
N LEU A 49 -22.44 -5.54 14.62
CA LEU A 49 -21.06 -5.13 14.42
C LEU A 49 -21.01 -3.87 13.53
N VAL A 50 -21.83 -3.80 12.48
CA VAL A 50 -21.95 -2.62 11.62
C VAL A 50 -22.37 -1.38 12.43
N CYS A 51 -23.34 -1.52 13.32
CA CYS A 51 -23.79 -0.43 14.21
C CYS A 51 -22.74 0.05 15.19
N SER A 52 -21.81 -0.82 15.56
CA SER A 52 -20.76 -0.49 16.53
C SER A 52 -19.67 0.40 15.94
N ILE A 53 -19.58 0.50 14.61
CA ILE A 53 -18.56 1.32 13.93
C ILE A 53 -18.96 2.79 13.98
N SER A 54 -18.09 3.62 14.54
CA SER A 54 -18.26 5.07 14.64
C SER A 54 -17.04 5.81 14.08
N SER A 55 -17.26 6.97 13.47
CA SER A 55 -16.18 7.84 13.01
C SER A 55 -15.32 8.33 14.18
N ASP A 56 -15.91 8.58 15.35
CA ASP A 56 -15.19 9.02 16.54
C ASP A 56 -14.16 7.99 17.02
N ASP A 57 -14.51 6.70 17.03
CA ASP A 57 -13.57 5.63 17.42
C ASP A 57 -12.42 5.48 16.41
N LEU A 58 -12.73 5.56 15.11
CA LEU A 58 -11.73 5.52 14.04
C LEU A 58 -10.76 6.70 14.15
N MET A 59 -11.28 7.92 14.27
CA MET A 59 -10.46 9.14 14.40
C MET A 59 -9.65 9.18 15.68
N LYS A 60 -10.13 8.58 16.78
CA LYS A 60 -9.36 8.45 18.03
C LYS A 60 -8.09 7.63 17.82
N HIS A 61 -8.18 6.52 17.09
CA HIS A 61 -7.02 5.69 16.77
C HIS A 61 -6.06 6.40 15.81
N LEU A 62 -6.58 7.04 14.77
CA LEU A 62 -5.77 7.86 13.86
C LEU A 62 -5.04 8.98 14.61
N GLN A 63 -5.70 9.69 15.52
CA GLN A 63 -5.06 10.74 16.32
C GLN A 63 -3.90 10.20 17.16
N GLN A 64 -4.04 9.02 17.75
CA GLN A 64 -2.96 8.42 18.53
C GLN A 64 -1.77 8.01 17.64
N LEU A 65 -2.04 7.51 16.43
CA LEU A 65 -1.00 7.14 15.47
C LEU A 65 -0.29 8.39 14.90
N GLN A 66 -0.99 9.50 14.69
CA GLN A 66 -0.39 10.79 14.34
C GLN A 66 0.53 11.29 15.46
N ASN A 67 0.06 11.27 16.72
CA ASN A 67 0.89 11.69 17.85
C ASN A 67 2.19 10.86 17.93
N ILE A 68 2.11 9.55 17.68
CA ILE A 68 3.29 8.69 17.64
C ILE A 68 4.25 9.13 16.54
N ALA A 69 3.75 9.39 15.32
CA ALA A 69 4.58 9.86 14.21
C ALA A 69 5.23 11.20 14.53
N ASP A 70 4.46 12.19 14.99
CA ASP A 70 4.93 13.54 15.32
C ASP A 70 6.05 13.52 16.38
N GLU A 71 5.88 12.70 17.41
CA GLU A 71 6.87 12.52 18.47
C GLU A 71 8.10 11.69 18.02
N CYS A 72 8.07 11.11 16.82
CA CYS A 72 9.09 10.22 16.28
C CYS A 72 9.59 10.63 14.89
N ASN A 73 9.78 11.94 14.67
CA ASN A 73 10.29 12.53 13.42
C ASN A 73 9.35 12.43 12.23
N GLY A 74 8.03 12.41 12.46
CA GLY A 74 7.02 12.48 11.42
C GLY A 74 6.79 11.17 10.64
N THR A 75 7.21 10.02 11.15
CA THR A 75 7.08 8.73 10.45
C THR A 75 6.84 7.56 11.40
N ARG A 76 6.20 6.49 10.90
CA ARG A 76 6.09 5.17 11.52
C ARG A 76 6.84 4.08 10.75
N ALA A 77 7.75 4.45 9.85
CA ALA A 77 8.52 3.48 9.07
C ALA A 77 9.28 2.49 9.95
N ILE A 78 9.45 1.26 9.46
CA ILE A 78 10.23 0.23 10.16
C ILE A 78 11.62 0.72 10.55
N HIS A 79 12.16 0.16 11.64
CA HIS A 79 13.44 0.57 12.23
C HIS A 79 13.50 2.02 12.74
N THR A 80 12.34 2.67 12.91
CA THR A 80 12.22 3.97 13.59
C THR A 80 11.59 3.80 14.98
N LYS A 81 11.70 4.84 15.80
CA LYS A 81 10.96 4.90 17.08
C LYS A 81 9.44 4.90 16.87
N GLY A 82 8.96 5.46 15.75
CA GLY A 82 7.55 5.54 15.42
C GLY A 82 6.92 4.17 15.20
N PHE A 83 7.62 3.29 14.47
CA PHE A 83 7.18 1.90 14.31
C PHE A 83 7.07 1.17 15.65
N ASN A 84 8.12 1.21 16.47
CA ASN A 84 8.13 0.51 17.75
C ASN A 84 7.00 0.98 18.67
N ARG A 85 6.76 2.30 18.75
CA ARG A 85 5.67 2.85 19.56
C ARG A 85 4.28 2.53 19.01
N THR A 86 4.16 2.38 17.70
CA THR A 86 2.91 1.94 17.04
C THR A 86 2.61 0.49 17.36
N PHE A 87 3.62 -0.36 17.27
CA PHE A 87 3.55 -1.75 17.69
C PHE A 87 3.14 -1.87 19.16
N ASP A 88 3.81 -1.15 20.06
CA ASP A 88 3.49 -1.14 21.50
C ASP A 88 2.07 -0.64 21.78
N TYR A 89 1.62 0.38 21.06
CA TYR A 89 0.27 0.92 21.19
C TYR A 89 -0.79 -0.12 20.83
N ILE A 90 -0.69 -0.74 19.64
CA ILE A 90 -1.65 -1.74 19.18
C ILE A 90 -1.66 -2.95 20.12
N TYR A 91 -0.48 -3.49 20.44
CA TYR A 91 -0.34 -4.63 21.34
C TYR A 91 -0.98 -4.36 22.71
N SER A 92 -0.61 -3.24 23.33
CA SER A 92 -1.10 -2.86 24.66
C SER A 92 -2.59 -2.54 24.65
N TYR A 93 -3.10 -1.90 23.59
CA TYR A 93 -4.52 -1.60 23.44
C TYR A 93 -5.35 -2.88 23.35
N LEU A 94 -4.93 -3.86 22.55
CA LEU A 94 -5.60 -5.16 22.43
C LEU A 94 -5.60 -5.93 23.75
N LYS A 95 -4.45 -6.02 24.42
CA LYS A 95 -4.32 -6.73 25.72
C LYS A 95 -5.17 -6.10 26.82
N THR A 96 -5.36 -4.79 26.77
CA THR A 96 -6.09 -4.04 27.81
C THR A 96 -7.60 -4.02 27.56
N ASN A 97 -8.02 -3.89 26.30
CA ASN A 97 -9.42 -3.60 25.95
C ASN A 97 -10.17 -4.81 25.38
N THR A 98 -9.51 -5.97 25.23
CA THR A 98 -10.11 -7.17 24.67
C THR A 98 -9.71 -8.42 25.45
N ASN A 99 -10.46 -9.51 25.26
CA ASN A 99 -10.09 -10.85 25.70
C ASN A 99 -9.48 -11.70 24.56
N LEU A 100 -9.05 -11.07 23.46
CA LEU A 100 -8.44 -11.78 22.32
C LEU A 100 -7.09 -12.37 22.72
N GLN A 101 -6.72 -13.48 22.07
CA GLN A 101 -5.40 -14.09 22.22
C GLN A 101 -4.42 -13.35 21.32
N VAL A 102 -3.65 -12.43 21.91
CA VAL A 102 -2.67 -11.60 21.21
C VAL A 102 -1.32 -12.30 21.16
N GLN A 103 -0.74 -12.39 19.97
CA GLN A 103 0.54 -12.98 19.65
C GLN A 103 1.36 -12.00 18.80
N THR A 104 2.68 -12.16 18.86
CA THR A 104 3.63 -11.35 18.09
C THR A 104 4.57 -12.27 17.33
N GLU A 105 4.85 -11.92 16.08
CA GLU A 105 5.78 -12.67 15.22
C GLU A 105 6.91 -11.72 14.82
N PHE A 106 8.13 -11.99 15.27
CA PHE A 106 9.30 -11.20 14.90
C PHE A 106 10.12 -11.93 13.84
N PHE A 107 10.54 -11.18 12.84
CA PHE A 107 11.37 -11.67 11.74
C PHE A 107 12.50 -10.69 11.45
N PRO A 108 13.68 -11.17 11.00
CA PRO A 108 14.77 -10.29 10.64
C PRO A 108 14.44 -9.56 9.34
N TYR A 109 14.58 -8.24 9.32
CA TYR A 109 14.62 -7.45 8.10
C TYR A 109 15.99 -6.79 7.96
N MET A 110 16.57 -6.88 6.76
CA MET A 110 17.90 -6.33 6.50
C MET A 110 17.83 -4.80 6.40
N LYS A 111 18.25 -4.12 7.46
CA LYS A 111 18.36 -2.65 7.44
C LYS A 111 19.47 -2.23 6.50
N PHE A 112 19.12 -1.40 5.53
CA PHE A 112 20.04 -0.78 4.60
C PHE A 112 20.33 0.66 5.01
N SER A 113 21.60 1.01 5.11
CA SER A 113 22.04 2.39 5.35
C SER A 113 23.20 2.75 4.43
N LEU A 114 23.22 4.00 3.97
CA LEU A 114 24.40 4.60 3.36
C LEU A 114 25.31 5.14 4.47
N ASN A 115 26.60 4.80 4.43
CA ASN A 115 27.59 5.28 5.39
C ASN A 115 28.23 6.62 4.97
N GLY A 116 27.76 7.20 3.86
CA GLY A 116 28.22 8.45 3.27
C GLY A 116 27.58 8.68 1.91
N ASP A 117 27.76 9.87 1.35
CA ASP A 117 27.19 10.22 0.05
C ASP A 117 27.81 9.35 -1.06
N PRO A 118 26.97 8.71 -1.91
CA PRO A 118 27.43 8.00 -3.08
C PRO A 118 28.20 8.90 -4.06
N VAL A 119 29.18 8.33 -4.75
CA VAL A 119 29.90 9.01 -5.84
C VAL A 119 29.72 8.22 -7.13
N LEU A 120 29.36 8.93 -8.20
CA LEU A 120 29.27 8.38 -9.55
C LEU A 120 30.01 9.31 -10.53
N SER A 121 30.93 8.73 -11.31
CA SER A 121 31.56 9.43 -12.43
C SER A 121 31.66 8.55 -13.67
N ALA A 122 31.68 9.20 -14.83
CA ALA A 122 31.91 8.57 -16.13
C ALA A 122 33.10 9.22 -16.83
N THR A 123 34.05 8.41 -17.29
CA THR A 123 35.16 8.84 -18.15
C THR A 123 34.83 8.56 -19.60
N ILE A 124 34.82 9.62 -20.42
CA ILE A 124 34.49 9.56 -21.85
C ILE A 124 35.58 10.32 -22.60
N ASN A 125 36.28 9.66 -23.52
CA ASN A 125 37.42 10.24 -24.25
C ASN A 125 38.49 10.86 -23.33
N GLY A 126 38.73 10.25 -22.16
CA GLY A 126 39.71 10.72 -21.18
C GLY A 126 39.22 11.88 -20.28
N LEU A 127 38.00 12.39 -20.50
CA LEU A 127 37.40 13.43 -19.65
C LEU A 127 36.48 12.78 -18.62
N GLU A 128 36.71 13.06 -17.34
CA GLU A 128 35.87 12.61 -16.23
C GLU A 128 34.70 13.58 -16.01
N MET A 129 33.49 13.04 -16.00
CA MET A 129 32.26 13.75 -15.67
C MET A 129 31.69 13.21 -14.36
N ASN A 130 31.47 14.10 -13.39
CA ASN A 130 30.82 13.75 -12.13
C ASN A 130 29.32 13.99 -12.21
N TYR A 131 28.56 13.17 -11.48
CA TYR A 131 27.11 13.29 -11.36
C TYR A 131 26.73 13.67 -9.93
N THR A 132 25.61 14.38 -9.78
CA THR A 132 25.11 14.85 -8.48
C THR A 132 24.15 13.86 -7.84
N TYR A 133 24.46 13.45 -6.61
CA TYR A 133 23.59 12.59 -5.79
C TYR A 133 22.39 13.37 -5.24
N GLY A 134 21.21 12.74 -5.18
CA GLY A 134 20.06 13.23 -4.44
C GLY A 134 18.72 13.06 -5.18
N SER A 135 17.63 13.06 -4.41
CA SER A 135 16.27 13.04 -4.97
C SER A 135 16.07 14.30 -5.83
N GLY A 136 15.71 14.10 -7.10
CA GLY A 136 15.59 15.18 -8.09
C GLY A 136 16.90 15.57 -8.81
N ASN A 137 18.04 14.97 -8.45
CA ASN A 137 19.33 15.22 -9.12
C ASN A 137 19.64 14.15 -10.19
N ASP A 138 20.92 13.85 -10.44
CA ASP A 138 21.35 12.95 -11.50
C ASP A 138 21.15 11.47 -11.13
N PHE A 139 21.32 11.12 -9.86
CA PHE A 139 21.19 9.74 -9.41
C PHE A 139 20.89 9.58 -7.91
N ILE A 140 20.38 8.41 -7.55
CA ILE A 140 20.24 7.93 -6.17
C ILE A 140 20.72 6.48 -6.05
N SER A 141 21.02 6.02 -4.84
CA SER A 141 21.28 4.60 -4.58
C SER A 141 19.98 3.81 -4.53
N LEU A 142 19.98 2.59 -5.08
CA LEU A 142 18.89 1.65 -4.86
C LEU A 142 19.07 0.99 -3.48
N ARG A 143 17.97 0.82 -2.73
CA ARG A 143 17.98 0.09 -1.45
C ARG A 143 18.52 -1.32 -1.67
N ASN A 144 19.18 -1.88 -0.65
CA ASN A 144 19.87 -3.17 -0.69
C ASN A 144 21.07 -3.24 -1.65
N SER A 145 21.56 -2.12 -2.19
CA SER A 145 22.79 -2.16 -2.98
C SER A 145 23.99 -2.68 -2.20
N GLY A 146 24.92 -3.33 -2.90
CA GLY A 146 26.21 -3.71 -2.34
C GLY A 146 27.19 -2.54 -2.28
N SER A 147 28.26 -2.70 -1.52
CA SER A 147 29.32 -1.70 -1.42
C SER A 147 30.29 -1.75 -2.60
N SER A 148 30.84 -0.60 -2.96
CA SER A 148 31.95 -0.47 -3.91
C SER A 148 32.95 0.60 -3.47
N SER A 149 34.23 0.31 -3.65
CA SER A 149 35.31 1.28 -3.40
C SER A 149 35.68 2.05 -4.67
N LEU A 150 36.26 3.25 -4.50
CA LEU A 150 36.73 4.12 -5.60
C LEU A 150 37.90 3.54 -6.42
N ALA A 151 38.40 2.35 -6.09
CA ALA A 151 39.66 1.83 -6.59
C ALA A 151 39.61 1.36 -8.06
N THR A 152 38.43 1.11 -8.61
CA THR A 152 38.29 0.45 -9.91
C THR A 152 37.30 1.18 -10.82
N THR A 153 37.71 1.44 -12.06
CA THR A 153 36.82 1.84 -13.16
C THR A 153 36.41 0.62 -13.96
N PHE A 154 35.12 0.53 -14.27
CA PHE A 154 34.55 -0.58 -15.03
C PHE A 154 34.09 -0.09 -16.40
N GLN A 155 34.23 -0.91 -17.44
CA GLN A 155 33.62 -0.61 -18.73
C GLN A 155 32.09 -0.60 -18.56
N LEU A 156 31.44 0.42 -19.12
CA LEU A 156 29.98 0.48 -19.23
C LEU A 156 29.52 -0.22 -20.50
N ILE A 157 28.48 -1.03 -20.39
CA ILE A 157 27.73 -1.57 -21.53
C ILE A 157 26.26 -1.23 -21.40
N SER A 158 25.58 -1.14 -22.53
CA SER A 158 24.13 -0.97 -22.64
C SER A 158 23.44 -2.33 -22.69
N MET A 159 22.30 -2.42 -22.01
CA MET A 159 21.33 -3.50 -22.24
C MET A 159 20.46 -3.15 -23.45
N PRO A 160 20.41 -4.00 -24.50
CA PRO A 160 19.60 -3.73 -25.69
C PRO A 160 18.09 -3.70 -25.40
N ALA A 161 17.67 -4.48 -24.41
CA ALA A 161 16.28 -4.64 -23.98
C ALA A 161 16.09 -4.20 -22.51
N PHE A 162 15.13 -4.78 -21.80
CA PHE A 162 14.80 -4.38 -20.42
C PHE A 162 15.55 -5.19 -19.36
N GLY A 163 16.27 -6.26 -19.73
CA GLY A 163 16.99 -7.10 -18.78
C GLY A 163 16.07 -7.92 -17.89
N CYS A 164 14.89 -8.28 -18.39
CA CYS A 164 13.82 -8.94 -17.63
C CYS A 164 13.75 -10.45 -17.84
N GLU A 165 14.49 -10.96 -18.82
CA GLU A 165 14.57 -12.38 -19.15
C GLU A 165 16.00 -12.75 -19.58
N ASP A 166 16.36 -14.02 -19.47
CA ASP A 166 17.72 -14.50 -19.81
C ASP A 166 18.15 -14.14 -21.24
N SER A 167 17.21 -14.14 -22.19
CA SER A 167 17.45 -13.73 -23.58
C SER A 167 18.00 -12.31 -23.69
N ASP A 168 17.54 -11.37 -22.88
CA ASP A 168 18.02 -9.99 -22.89
C ASP A 168 19.53 -9.92 -22.59
N TRP A 169 19.95 -10.69 -21.59
CA TRP A 169 21.34 -10.72 -21.12
C TRP A 169 22.27 -11.48 -22.07
N LEU A 170 21.79 -12.58 -22.66
CA LEU A 170 22.54 -13.36 -23.66
C LEU A 170 22.73 -12.60 -24.98
N ASN A 171 21.82 -11.68 -25.31
CA ASN A 171 21.86 -10.88 -26.54
C ASN A 171 22.63 -9.55 -26.39
N THR A 172 23.33 -9.35 -25.27
CA THR A 172 24.20 -8.19 -25.09
C THR A 172 25.35 -8.19 -26.11
N THR A 173 25.79 -7.00 -26.54
CA THR A 173 26.85 -6.85 -27.55
C THR A 173 28.23 -7.34 -27.08
N SER A 174 28.42 -7.50 -25.77
CA SER A 174 29.59 -8.12 -25.17
C SER A 174 29.23 -8.69 -23.79
N SER A 175 30.04 -9.63 -23.30
CA SER A 175 29.80 -10.26 -22.00
C SER A 175 29.59 -9.20 -20.88
N PRO A 176 28.50 -9.32 -20.11
CA PRO A 176 28.21 -8.42 -18.98
C PRO A 176 29.09 -8.67 -17.74
N SER A 177 29.75 -9.82 -17.68
CA SER A 177 30.55 -10.22 -16.52
C SER A 177 31.69 -9.23 -16.26
N GLY A 178 31.81 -8.75 -15.01
CA GLY A 178 32.83 -7.79 -14.59
C GLY A 178 32.63 -6.36 -15.12
N LYS A 179 31.49 -6.05 -15.75
CA LYS A 179 31.17 -4.72 -16.31
C LYS A 179 30.06 -4.04 -15.54
N VAL A 180 29.94 -2.72 -15.71
CA VAL A 180 28.75 -1.99 -15.28
C VAL A 180 27.73 -2.03 -16.41
N VAL A 181 26.48 -2.34 -16.11
CA VAL A 181 25.41 -2.45 -17.10
C VAL A 181 24.41 -1.31 -16.92
N LEU A 182 24.13 -0.59 -18.01
CA LEU A 182 23.08 0.43 -18.10
C LEU A 182 21.79 -0.18 -18.65
N ILE A 183 20.71 -0.14 -17.87
CA ILE A 183 19.42 -0.74 -18.19
C ILE A 183 18.30 0.30 -18.08
N LYS A 184 17.34 0.26 -19.01
CA LYS A 184 16.15 1.11 -18.95
C LYS A 184 15.14 0.59 -17.92
N ARG A 185 14.54 1.48 -17.13
CA ARG A 185 13.39 1.15 -16.26
C ARG A 185 12.20 0.73 -17.11
N GLY A 186 11.47 -0.29 -16.65
CA GLY A 186 10.24 -0.78 -17.27
C GLY A 186 10.20 -2.30 -17.39
N VAL A 187 9.02 -2.80 -17.76
CA VAL A 187 8.65 -4.22 -17.98
C VAL A 187 8.66 -5.07 -16.71
N CYS A 188 9.78 -5.11 -15.99
CA CYS A 188 9.97 -5.85 -14.74
C CYS A 188 10.53 -4.93 -13.63
N THR A 189 10.48 -5.42 -12.40
CA THR A 189 10.92 -4.72 -11.19
C THR A 189 12.44 -4.51 -11.15
N PHE A 190 12.89 -3.56 -10.32
CA PHE A 190 14.32 -3.36 -10.02
C PHE A 190 14.95 -4.63 -9.43
N THR A 191 14.22 -5.37 -8.58
CA THR A 191 14.62 -6.65 -8.00
C THR A 191 14.87 -7.69 -9.07
N GLU A 192 13.93 -7.95 -9.99
CA GLU A 192 14.08 -8.94 -11.05
C GLU A 192 15.28 -8.64 -11.96
N LYS A 193 15.47 -7.36 -12.35
CA LYS A 193 16.66 -6.93 -13.11
C LYS A 193 17.94 -7.23 -12.35
N SER A 194 17.96 -7.01 -11.05
CA SER A 194 19.15 -7.22 -10.20
C SER A 194 19.47 -8.70 -9.97
N ILE A 195 18.47 -9.58 -9.90
CA ILE A 195 18.66 -11.04 -9.81
C ILE A 195 19.35 -11.53 -11.07
N LEU A 196 18.89 -11.12 -12.25
CA LEU A 196 19.54 -11.48 -13.50
C LEU A 196 20.93 -10.83 -13.61
N ALA A 197 21.09 -9.58 -13.21
CA ALA A 197 22.40 -8.93 -13.18
C ALA A 197 23.42 -9.72 -12.32
N ALA A 198 22.98 -10.22 -11.16
CA ALA A 198 23.79 -11.09 -10.30
C ALA A 198 24.13 -12.41 -11.00
N LYS A 199 23.14 -13.07 -11.62
CA LYS A 199 23.32 -14.30 -12.39
C LYS A 199 24.39 -14.17 -13.49
N TYR A 200 24.45 -13.01 -14.14
CA TYR A 200 25.41 -12.72 -15.21
C TYR A 200 26.72 -12.08 -14.72
N GLY A 201 26.90 -11.93 -13.41
CA GLY A 201 28.18 -11.55 -12.78
C GLY A 201 28.62 -10.11 -13.06
N VAL A 202 27.69 -9.16 -13.12
CA VAL A 202 28.02 -7.74 -13.34
C VAL A 202 28.85 -7.17 -12.18
N ALA A 203 29.65 -6.13 -12.46
CA ALA A 203 30.35 -5.35 -11.45
C ALA A 203 29.51 -4.19 -10.89
N GLY A 204 28.42 -3.82 -11.56
CA GLY A 204 27.48 -2.80 -11.09
C GLY A 204 26.30 -2.64 -12.03
N LEU A 205 25.22 -2.05 -11.50
CA LEU A 205 23.96 -1.90 -12.22
C LEU A 205 23.47 -0.46 -12.18
N LEU A 206 23.23 0.13 -13.35
CA LEU A 206 22.68 1.47 -13.49
C LEU A 206 21.31 1.37 -14.16
N ILE A 207 20.24 1.76 -13.46
CA ILE A 207 18.88 1.74 -14.00
C ILE A 207 18.40 3.16 -14.22
N TYR A 208 18.19 3.55 -15.48
CA TYR A 208 17.75 4.90 -15.80
C TYR A 208 16.26 4.98 -16.10
N ASN A 209 15.65 6.08 -15.66
CA ASN A 209 14.24 6.36 -15.86
C ASN A 209 13.92 6.65 -17.35
N ASP A 210 12.68 6.46 -17.81
CA ASP A 210 12.38 6.41 -19.25
C ASP A 210 11.82 7.71 -19.86
N GLY A 211 11.56 8.74 -19.06
CA GLY A 211 11.06 10.04 -19.51
C GLY A 211 9.65 10.02 -20.12
N THR A 212 8.86 8.98 -19.87
CA THR A 212 7.52 8.82 -20.47
C THR A 212 6.45 9.71 -19.83
N SER A 213 6.70 10.22 -18.62
CA SER A 213 5.85 11.16 -17.88
C SER A 213 6.71 12.03 -16.94
N LEU A 214 6.15 13.07 -16.34
CA LEU A 214 6.90 14.02 -15.50
C LEU A 214 7.62 13.35 -14.32
N ASP A 215 7.00 12.36 -13.69
CA ASP A 215 7.55 11.52 -12.61
C ASP A 215 8.61 10.50 -13.10
N ARG A 216 8.81 10.40 -14.42
CA ARG A 216 9.75 9.47 -15.06
C ARG A 216 11.02 10.16 -15.56
N TYR A 217 11.28 11.40 -15.14
CA TYR A 217 12.52 12.13 -15.45
C TYR A 217 13.58 12.00 -14.36
N SER A 218 13.23 12.25 -13.10
CA SER A 218 14.16 12.16 -11.96
C SER A 218 14.55 10.71 -11.66
N PRO A 219 15.63 10.42 -10.92
CA PRO A 219 15.95 9.06 -10.47
C PRO A 219 14.78 8.45 -9.71
N ALA A 220 14.50 7.16 -9.93
CA ALA A 220 13.39 6.46 -9.30
C ALA A 220 13.85 5.69 -8.06
N SER A 221 13.17 5.91 -6.94
CA SER A 221 13.35 5.09 -5.73
C SER A 221 13.00 3.63 -6.02
N GLY A 222 13.77 2.71 -5.45
CA GLY A 222 13.60 1.28 -5.66
C GLY A 222 14.56 0.47 -4.80
N ARG A 223 14.39 -0.85 -4.83
CA ARG A 223 15.24 -1.83 -4.16
C ARG A 223 15.77 -2.86 -5.15
N VAL A 224 16.96 -3.37 -4.91
CA VAL A 224 17.48 -4.58 -5.54
C VAL A 224 17.26 -5.79 -4.62
N ASP A 225 17.52 -6.98 -5.14
CA ASP A 225 17.52 -8.21 -4.34
C ASP A 225 18.47 -8.09 -3.14
N GLU A 226 18.08 -8.63 -1.99
CA GLU A 226 18.83 -8.51 -0.75
C GLU A 226 20.25 -9.11 -0.83
N ASN A 227 20.42 -10.13 -1.69
CA ASN A 227 21.67 -10.84 -1.90
C ASN A 227 22.61 -10.12 -2.89
N VAL A 228 22.20 -8.98 -3.45
CA VAL A 228 23.08 -8.18 -4.32
C VAL A 228 24.30 -7.69 -3.55
N THR A 229 25.48 -7.96 -4.11
CA THR A 229 26.78 -7.56 -3.57
C THR A 229 27.48 -6.47 -4.38
N PHE A 230 26.96 -6.12 -5.56
CA PHE A 230 27.46 -5.04 -6.41
C PHE A 230 26.69 -3.73 -6.17
N PRO A 231 27.29 -2.56 -6.48
CA PRO A 231 26.59 -1.27 -6.38
C PRO A 231 25.49 -1.16 -7.44
N ALA A 232 24.31 -0.70 -7.02
CA ALA A 232 23.20 -0.45 -7.93
C ALA A 232 22.62 0.97 -7.72
N LEU A 233 22.46 1.71 -8.81
CA LEU A 233 22.02 3.11 -8.77
C LEU A 233 20.83 3.32 -9.71
N SER A 234 19.90 4.18 -9.32
CA SER A 234 18.92 4.74 -10.25
C SER A 234 19.42 6.06 -10.81
N LEU A 235 19.29 6.27 -12.11
CA LEU A 235 19.71 7.47 -12.83
C LEU A 235 18.49 8.24 -13.35
N SER A 236 18.65 9.56 -13.49
CA SER A 236 17.71 10.39 -14.23
C SER A 236 17.65 9.97 -15.70
N TYR A 237 16.54 10.29 -16.35
CA TYR A 237 16.35 10.08 -17.78
C TYR A 237 17.47 10.76 -18.59
N GLN A 238 17.83 11.99 -18.23
CA GLN A 238 18.84 12.79 -18.90
C GLN A 238 20.22 12.11 -18.84
N VAL A 239 20.63 11.62 -17.67
CA VAL A 239 21.92 10.96 -17.50
C VAL A 239 21.96 9.63 -18.23
N GLY A 240 20.92 8.81 -18.06
CA GLY A 240 20.83 7.50 -18.69
C GLY A 240 20.85 7.56 -20.21
N THR A 241 20.05 8.45 -20.81
CA THR A 241 20.00 8.61 -22.26
C THR A 241 21.30 9.20 -22.82
N LYS A 242 21.96 10.11 -22.10
CA LYS A 242 23.28 10.61 -22.48
C LYS A 242 24.30 9.47 -22.57
N LEU A 243 24.39 8.64 -21.52
CA LEU A 243 25.31 7.50 -21.49
C LEU A 243 24.99 6.47 -22.58
N LEU A 244 23.71 6.15 -22.77
CA LEU A 244 23.26 5.25 -23.84
C LEU A 244 23.66 5.77 -25.21
N ASN A 245 23.39 7.04 -25.50
CA ASN A 245 23.72 7.67 -26.78
C ASN A 245 25.24 7.66 -27.04
N THR A 246 26.06 7.87 -26.00
CA THR A 246 27.52 7.78 -26.14
C THR A 246 28.00 6.39 -26.54
N ILE A 247 27.43 5.34 -25.93
CA ILE A 247 27.82 3.96 -26.23
C ILE A 247 27.26 3.51 -27.58
N GLU A 248 25.97 3.72 -27.82
CA GLU A 248 25.27 3.14 -28.96
C GLU A 248 25.39 3.96 -30.24
N ASN A 249 25.29 5.27 -30.17
CA ASN A 249 25.27 6.11 -31.37
C ASN A 249 26.66 6.66 -31.68
N LEU A 250 27.39 7.11 -30.65
CA LEU A 250 28.75 7.62 -30.82
C LEU A 250 29.83 6.52 -30.78
N LYS A 251 29.43 5.27 -30.51
CA LYS A 251 30.32 4.09 -30.44
C LYS A 251 31.59 4.35 -29.60
N THR A 252 31.43 5.10 -28.51
CA THR A 252 32.52 5.53 -27.64
C THR A 252 32.56 4.70 -26.38
N ASN A 253 33.75 4.23 -26.00
CA ASN A 253 33.93 3.53 -24.73
C ASN A 253 33.72 4.48 -23.55
N VAL A 254 32.87 4.06 -22.62
CA VAL A 254 32.60 4.76 -21.36
C VAL A 254 33.08 3.90 -20.20
N PHE A 255 33.79 4.52 -19.26
CA PHE A 255 34.23 3.86 -18.03
C PHE A 255 33.56 4.51 -16.83
N ILE A 256 33.00 3.69 -15.94
CA ILE A 256 32.25 4.14 -14.78
C ILE A 256 33.05 3.88 -13.51
N LYS A 257 33.03 4.86 -12.61
CA LYS A 257 33.50 4.73 -11.24
C LYS A 257 32.31 4.91 -10.31
N ILE A 258 32.13 3.98 -9.37
CA ILE A 258 31.08 4.03 -8.36
C ILE A 258 31.72 3.89 -6.99
N HIS A 259 31.47 4.85 -6.11
CA HIS A 259 31.66 4.68 -4.68
C HIS A 259 30.32 4.56 -4.00
N LEU A 260 30.14 3.46 -3.29
CA LEU A 260 28.97 3.24 -2.48
C LEU A 260 29.42 2.53 -1.20
N SER A 261 29.23 3.16 -0.05
CA SER A 261 29.50 2.53 1.24
C SER A 261 28.18 2.24 1.93
N THR A 262 27.89 0.96 2.12
CA THR A 262 26.59 0.49 2.60
C THR A 262 26.77 -0.36 3.84
N SER A 263 25.89 -0.21 4.82
CA SER A 263 25.74 -1.16 5.92
C SER A 263 24.45 -1.94 5.72
N LYS A 264 24.54 -3.27 5.87
CA LYS A 264 23.42 -4.20 5.87
C LYS A 264 23.49 -5.02 7.14
N TYR A 265 22.49 -4.94 8.01
CA TYR A 265 22.43 -5.78 9.20
C TYR A 265 20.98 -6.10 9.55
N PRO A 266 20.71 -7.31 10.06
CA PRO A 266 19.36 -7.73 10.41
C PRO A 266 18.90 -6.98 11.66
N GLU A 267 17.76 -6.30 11.58
CA GLU A 267 17.01 -5.77 12.72
C GLU A 267 15.63 -6.45 12.75
N PRO A 268 15.10 -6.82 13.92
CA PRO A 268 13.80 -7.47 14.02
C PRO A 268 12.67 -6.49 13.70
N VAL A 269 11.74 -6.92 12.86
CA VAL A 269 10.44 -6.27 12.61
C VAL A 269 9.35 -7.25 13.06
N GLY A 270 8.23 -6.71 13.55
CA GLY A 270 7.17 -7.52 14.16
C GLY A 270 5.83 -7.39 13.46
N ASN A 271 5.12 -8.51 13.32
CA ASN A 271 3.67 -8.54 13.15
C ASN A 271 2.97 -8.68 14.52
N ILE A 272 1.74 -8.20 14.63
CA ILE A 272 0.83 -8.49 15.75
C ILE A 272 -0.35 -9.25 15.19
N CYS A 273 -0.74 -10.36 15.81
CA CYS A 273 -2.00 -11.03 15.50
C CYS A 273 -2.82 -11.26 16.77
N ALA A 274 -4.12 -11.03 16.72
CA ALA A 274 -5.05 -11.26 17.82
C ALA A 274 -6.24 -12.06 17.32
N HIS A 275 -6.49 -13.22 17.92
CA HIS A 275 -7.61 -14.08 17.52
C HIS A 275 -8.65 -14.27 18.62
N THR A 276 -9.88 -14.56 18.20
CA THR A 276 -11.01 -14.83 19.09
C THR A 276 -10.75 -16.08 19.92
N VAL A 277 -11.25 -16.10 21.17
CA VAL A 277 -11.20 -17.27 22.06
C VAL A 277 -12.23 -18.34 21.70
N THR A 278 -13.20 -17.97 20.89
CA THR A 278 -14.26 -18.83 20.35
C THR A 278 -14.07 -19.07 18.85
N GLY A 279 -14.84 -20.03 18.33
CA GLY A 279 -14.82 -20.40 16.91
C GLY A 279 -13.86 -21.55 16.63
N ASN A 280 -14.09 -22.24 15.52
CA ASN A 280 -13.27 -23.35 15.08
C ASN A 280 -11.91 -22.84 14.58
N ALA A 281 -10.81 -23.21 15.26
CA ALA A 281 -9.47 -22.82 14.86
C ALA A 281 -9.08 -23.33 13.46
N THR A 282 -9.63 -24.47 13.01
CA THR A 282 -9.35 -25.03 11.66
C THR A 282 -10.14 -24.37 10.54
N GLU A 283 -10.92 -23.34 10.87
CA GLU A 283 -11.67 -22.51 9.94
C GLU A 283 -11.58 -21.05 10.38
N THR A 284 -10.51 -20.40 9.95
CA THR A 284 -10.12 -19.05 10.39
C THR A 284 -10.37 -18.01 9.31
N ILE A 285 -11.07 -16.94 9.66
CA ILE A 285 -11.15 -15.69 8.88
C ILE A 285 -9.97 -14.82 9.31
N VAL A 286 -9.08 -14.48 8.38
CA VAL A 286 -7.94 -13.59 8.63
C VAL A 286 -8.30 -12.18 8.15
N ILE A 287 -8.00 -11.17 8.96
CA ILE A 287 -8.16 -9.75 8.62
C ILE A 287 -6.81 -9.07 8.77
N GLY A 288 -6.37 -8.32 7.77
CA GLY A 288 -5.06 -7.69 7.69
C GLY A 288 -5.11 -6.18 7.45
N SER A 289 -4.07 -5.49 7.93
CA SER A 289 -3.71 -4.10 7.63
C SER A 289 -2.24 -3.91 8.01
N HIS A 290 -1.46 -3.06 7.35
CA HIS A 290 -0.07 -2.84 7.77
C HIS A 290 0.07 -1.67 8.75
N THR A 291 1.21 -1.62 9.44
CA THR A 291 1.45 -0.68 10.55
C THR A 291 2.53 0.35 10.28
N ASP A 292 3.50 -0.01 9.45
CA ASP A 292 4.53 0.91 9.00
C ASP A 292 3.97 1.92 8.00
N SER A 293 4.65 3.06 7.91
CA SER A 293 4.50 4.04 6.85
C SER A 293 5.81 4.13 6.07
N VAL A 294 5.85 4.92 4.99
CA VAL A 294 7.13 5.35 4.42
C VAL A 294 7.94 6.27 5.36
N PRO A 295 9.28 6.36 5.19
CA PRO A 295 10.11 7.32 5.93
C PRO A 295 9.74 8.79 5.70
N ASP A 296 9.17 9.10 4.53
CA ASP A 296 8.91 10.47 4.09
C ASP A 296 7.67 11.09 4.74
N GLY A 297 6.81 10.32 5.42
CA GLY A 297 5.60 10.87 6.00
C GLY A 297 4.94 10.04 7.10
N PRO A 298 3.90 10.63 7.74
CA PRO A 298 3.24 10.02 8.86
C PRO A 298 2.45 8.80 8.44
N GLY A 299 1.83 8.76 7.26
CA GLY A 299 1.07 7.59 6.80
C GLY A 299 -0.34 7.49 7.42
N MET A 300 -1.08 8.60 7.56
CA MET A 300 -2.40 8.56 8.19
C MET A 300 -3.45 7.82 7.36
N ASN A 301 -3.44 8.01 6.05
CA ASN A 301 -4.23 7.17 5.17
C ASN A 301 -3.52 5.83 4.96
N ASP A 302 -2.20 5.86 4.77
CA ASP A 302 -1.34 4.74 4.39
C ASP A 302 -0.35 4.31 5.50
N ASP A 303 -0.65 3.33 6.36
CA ASP A 303 -1.97 2.67 6.51
C ASP A 303 -2.50 2.76 7.94
N ALA A 304 -2.41 3.95 8.56
CA ALA A 304 -3.07 4.16 9.85
C ALA A 304 -4.60 3.98 9.73
N SER A 305 -5.19 4.23 8.56
CA SER A 305 -6.63 4.13 8.33
C SER A 305 -7.14 2.67 8.29
N GLY A 306 -6.41 1.76 7.63
CA GLY A 306 -6.64 0.31 7.69
C GLY A 306 -6.36 -0.24 9.08
N THR A 307 -5.22 0.14 9.68
CA THR A 307 -4.88 -0.22 11.07
C THR A 307 -5.97 0.18 12.07
N ALA A 308 -6.50 1.40 11.97
CA ALA A 308 -7.58 1.88 12.84
C ALA A 308 -8.88 1.09 12.61
N THR A 309 -9.24 0.81 11.35
CA THR A 309 -10.41 -0.01 11.01
C THR A 309 -10.29 -1.40 11.63
N ASN A 310 -9.14 -2.05 11.46
CA ASN A 310 -8.87 -3.37 11.98
C ASN A 310 -8.95 -3.41 13.53
N LEU A 311 -8.40 -2.39 14.20
CA LEU A 311 -8.43 -2.27 15.66
C LEU A 311 -9.84 -2.03 16.22
N VAL A 312 -10.64 -1.23 15.53
CA VAL A 312 -12.06 -1.02 15.86
C VAL A 312 -12.87 -2.30 15.66
N LEU A 313 -12.68 -3.02 14.54
CA LEU A 313 -13.35 -4.30 14.29
C LEU A 313 -13.02 -5.32 15.38
N ALA A 314 -11.73 -5.50 15.70
CA ALA A 314 -11.26 -6.43 16.72
C ALA A 314 -11.86 -6.10 18.10
N THR A 315 -11.80 -4.84 18.51
CA THR A 315 -12.27 -4.40 19.83
C THR A 315 -13.79 -4.49 19.95
N ASN A 316 -14.52 -4.08 18.91
CA ASN A 316 -15.98 -4.11 18.91
C ASN A 316 -16.52 -5.55 18.86
N LEU A 317 -15.92 -6.43 18.04
CA LEU A 317 -16.32 -7.83 18.01
C LEU A 317 -16.07 -8.51 19.36
N ALA A 318 -14.91 -8.29 19.98
CA ALA A 318 -14.59 -8.83 21.30
C ALA A 318 -15.58 -8.36 22.37
N ARG A 319 -16.00 -7.09 22.33
CA ARG A 319 -17.02 -6.53 23.23
C ARG A 319 -18.40 -7.17 23.00
N LEU A 320 -18.79 -7.33 21.73
CA LEU A 320 -20.06 -7.96 21.37
C LEU A 320 -20.12 -9.41 21.86
N PHE A 321 -19.08 -10.22 21.63
CA PHE A 321 -19.02 -11.60 22.15
C PHE A 321 -19.12 -11.66 23.68
N GLN A 322 -18.57 -10.68 24.39
CA GLN A 322 -18.66 -10.61 25.85
C GLN A 322 -20.04 -10.13 26.36
N SER A 323 -20.84 -9.47 25.53
CA SER A 323 -22.16 -8.94 25.93
C SER A 323 -23.20 -10.03 26.24
N GLY A 324 -22.98 -11.26 25.78
CA GLY A 324 -23.93 -12.37 25.89
C GLY A 324 -25.16 -12.27 24.97
N SER A 325 -25.44 -11.11 24.38
CA SER A 325 -26.56 -10.90 23.44
C SER A 325 -26.16 -11.10 21.97
N TYR A 326 -24.86 -11.19 21.70
CA TYR A 326 -24.29 -11.45 20.39
C TYR A 326 -23.61 -12.83 20.38
N PRO A 327 -24.19 -13.84 19.70
CA PRO A 327 -23.61 -15.18 19.67
C PRO A 327 -22.20 -15.18 19.07
N PRO A 328 -21.25 -15.92 19.68
CA PRO A 328 -19.95 -16.16 19.07
C PRO A 328 -20.05 -16.78 17.68
N TYR A 329 -19.12 -16.42 16.80
CA TYR A 329 -19.06 -17.03 15.47
C TYR A 329 -18.64 -18.49 15.51
N LYS A 330 -19.10 -19.25 14.52
CA LYS A 330 -18.66 -20.63 14.26
C LYS A 330 -17.18 -20.69 13.88
N TYR A 331 -16.71 -19.65 13.18
CA TYR A 331 -15.35 -19.52 12.67
C TYR A 331 -14.48 -18.72 13.63
N ARG A 332 -13.20 -19.07 13.73
CA ARG A 332 -12.24 -18.23 14.46
C ARG A 332 -11.96 -16.98 13.63
N VAL A 333 -11.87 -15.81 14.25
CA VAL A 333 -11.44 -14.57 13.57
C VAL A 333 -10.06 -14.20 14.09
N LYS A 334 -9.11 -13.97 13.18
CA LYS A 334 -7.73 -13.58 13.47
C LYS A 334 -7.45 -12.24 12.80
N PHE A 335 -7.30 -11.20 13.62
CA PHE A 335 -6.94 -9.85 13.19
C PHE A 335 -5.42 -9.71 13.25
N CYS A 336 -4.79 -9.25 12.18
CA CYS A 336 -3.34 -9.14 12.08
C CYS A 336 -2.93 -7.75 11.56
N TRP A 337 -1.80 -7.30 12.09
CA TRP A 337 -1.15 -6.04 11.79
C TRP A 337 0.24 -6.37 11.26
N TRP A 338 0.45 -6.13 9.98
CA TRP A 338 1.68 -6.49 9.28
C TRP A 338 2.74 -5.41 9.46
N GLY A 339 3.99 -5.82 9.65
CA GLY A 339 5.13 -4.92 9.59
C GLY A 339 5.89 -5.07 8.28
N ALA A 340 6.60 -4.02 7.87
CA ALA A 340 7.44 -4.02 6.67
C ALA A 340 6.66 -4.28 5.36
N GLU A 341 5.43 -3.78 5.27
CA GLU A 341 4.65 -3.80 4.02
C GLU A 341 5.32 -2.89 2.98
N GLU A 342 5.71 -1.68 3.40
CA GLU A 342 6.17 -0.57 2.54
C GLU A 342 7.52 -0.85 1.86
N VAL A 343 8.24 -1.77 2.46
CA VAL A 343 9.50 -2.28 1.93
C VAL A 343 9.33 -3.56 1.15
N GLY A 344 8.10 -4.05 1.00
CA GLY A 344 7.64 -5.10 0.10
C GLY A 344 7.05 -6.33 0.77
N LEU A 345 5.91 -6.18 1.44
CA LEU A 345 5.04 -7.24 1.97
C LEU A 345 5.71 -8.22 2.97
N VAL A 346 6.84 -7.84 3.55
CA VAL A 346 7.72 -8.78 4.26
C VAL A 346 6.99 -9.44 5.44
N GLY A 347 6.17 -8.69 6.17
CA GLY A 347 5.41 -9.21 7.30
C GLY A 347 4.36 -10.23 6.91
N SER A 348 3.53 -9.96 5.90
CA SER A 348 2.52 -10.92 5.45
C SER A 348 3.12 -12.13 4.75
N GLU A 349 4.19 -11.95 3.96
CA GLU A 349 4.95 -13.06 3.37
C GLU A 349 5.56 -13.96 4.45
N TYR A 350 6.16 -13.36 5.49
CA TYR A 350 6.67 -14.11 6.63
C TYR A 350 5.55 -14.90 7.30
N HIS A 351 4.41 -14.25 7.60
CA HIS A 351 3.26 -14.89 8.23
C HIS A 351 2.76 -16.11 7.43
N VAL A 352 2.55 -15.94 6.13
CA VAL A 352 2.09 -17.01 5.23
C VAL A 352 3.13 -18.13 5.12
N SER A 353 4.43 -17.80 5.08
CA SER A 353 5.50 -18.80 5.05
C SER A 353 5.50 -19.67 6.30
N GLN A 354 5.34 -19.07 7.48
CA GLN A 354 5.26 -19.80 8.74
C GLN A 354 3.98 -20.63 8.82
N ALA A 355 2.85 -20.08 8.38
CA ALA A 355 1.59 -20.81 8.35
C ALA A 355 1.64 -22.03 7.41
N THR A 356 2.38 -21.92 6.29
CA THR A 356 2.53 -23.00 5.31
C THR A 356 3.27 -24.21 5.88
N ILE A 357 4.26 -23.98 6.74
CA ILE A 357 5.06 -25.06 7.36
C ILE A 357 4.55 -25.49 8.73
N SER A 358 3.59 -24.77 9.30
CA SER A 358 3.05 -25.05 10.63
C SER A 358 2.27 -26.37 10.66
N THR A 359 2.32 -27.04 11.81
CA THR A 359 1.50 -28.22 12.11
C THR A 359 0.44 -27.96 13.19
N ILE A 360 0.48 -26.77 13.81
CA ILE A 360 -0.37 -26.40 14.95
C ILE A 360 -1.76 -26.01 14.44
N PRO A 361 -2.86 -26.65 14.91
CA PRO A 361 -4.22 -26.26 14.54
C PRO A 361 -4.50 -24.79 14.83
N GLY A 362 -5.03 -24.09 13.83
CA GLY A 362 -5.19 -22.65 13.82
C GLY A 362 -4.02 -21.91 13.17
N GLU A 363 -2.82 -22.45 13.18
CA GLU A 363 -1.67 -21.76 12.63
C GLU A 363 -1.23 -22.35 11.29
N ARG A 364 -1.98 -23.31 10.73
CA ARG A 364 -1.71 -23.87 9.40
C ARG A 364 -2.38 -23.04 8.31
N ILE A 365 -1.73 -22.91 7.17
CA ILE A 365 -2.32 -22.23 6.01
C ILE A 365 -3.65 -22.87 5.58
N SER A 366 -3.81 -24.19 5.74
CA SER A 366 -5.04 -24.92 5.41
C SER A 366 -6.23 -24.61 6.34
N ASP A 367 -5.96 -24.04 7.51
CA ASP A 367 -6.99 -23.59 8.45
C ASP A 367 -7.57 -22.23 8.04
N TYR A 368 -6.87 -21.46 7.19
CA TYR A 368 -7.33 -20.15 6.76
C TYR A 368 -8.37 -20.29 5.64
N LEU A 369 -9.51 -19.62 5.81
CA LEU A 369 -10.60 -19.61 4.83
C LEU A 369 -10.49 -18.43 3.87
N VAL A 370 -10.07 -17.27 4.38
CA VAL A 370 -10.08 -16.01 3.65
C VAL A 370 -9.11 -15.03 4.30
N ASN A 371 -8.53 -14.14 3.51
CA ASN A 371 -7.91 -12.90 3.98
C ASN A 371 -8.73 -11.69 3.51
N LEU A 372 -9.14 -10.84 4.44
CA LEU A 372 -9.67 -9.50 4.14
C LEU A 372 -8.60 -8.47 4.48
N ASN A 373 -8.07 -7.77 3.48
CA ASN A 373 -7.04 -6.76 3.70
C ASN A 373 -7.62 -5.35 3.57
N TYR A 374 -7.23 -4.48 4.50
CA TYR A 374 -7.67 -3.11 4.58
C TYR A 374 -6.46 -2.21 4.55
N ASP A 375 -6.33 -1.47 3.46
CA ASP A 375 -5.19 -0.62 3.16
C ASP A 375 -5.72 0.64 2.48
N MET A 376 -5.38 1.81 3.04
CA MET A 376 -5.84 3.12 2.62
C MET A 376 -7.36 3.20 2.50
N LEU A 377 -8.04 3.39 3.63
CA LEU A 377 -9.50 3.49 3.73
C LEU A 377 -10.02 4.91 3.94
N ALA A 378 -9.20 5.95 3.84
CA ALA A 378 -9.59 7.30 4.24
C ALA A 378 -9.08 8.46 3.36
N SER A 379 -8.73 8.22 2.10
CA SER A 379 -8.24 9.24 1.15
C SER A 379 -9.14 10.49 1.11
N PRO A 380 -8.59 11.71 0.95
CA PRO A 380 -9.38 12.95 1.07
C PRO A 380 -10.46 13.07 -0.03
N ASN A 381 -10.14 12.61 -1.24
CA ASN A 381 -11.03 12.56 -2.41
C ASN A 381 -11.52 11.12 -2.65
N PHE A 382 -11.79 10.39 -1.56
CA PHE A 382 -12.05 8.94 -1.51
C PHE A 382 -12.91 8.37 -2.65
N GLN A 383 -12.59 7.15 -3.05
CA GLN A 383 -13.57 6.19 -3.54
C GLN A 383 -14.03 5.24 -2.43
N MET A 384 -15.14 4.53 -2.64
CA MET A 384 -15.55 3.35 -1.90
C MET A 384 -15.21 2.14 -2.78
N GLY A 385 -13.92 1.90 -2.93
CA GLY A 385 -13.36 0.92 -3.87
C GLY A 385 -13.43 -0.50 -3.29
N ILE A 386 -13.89 -1.43 -4.11
CA ILE A 386 -13.92 -2.87 -3.82
C ILE A 386 -12.90 -3.54 -4.69
N TYR A 387 -12.01 -4.33 -4.10
CA TYR A 387 -11.09 -5.14 -4.87
C TYR A 387 -11.83 -6.23 -5.68
N ASP A 388 -11.57 -6.28 -6.99
CA ASP A 388 -12.27 -7.16 -7.94
C ASP A 388 -11.63 -8.53 -8.04
N GLY A 389 -12.27 -9.55 -7.46
CA GLY A 389 -11.88 -10.95 -7.60
C GLY A 389 -11.74 -11.44 -9.05
N ASN A 390 -12.34 -10.77 -10.03
CA ASN A 390 -12.22 -11.11 -11.46
C ASN A 390 -10.98 -10.52 -12.14
N SER A 391 -10.32 -9.54 -11.51
CA SER A 391 -9.18 -8.82 -12.10
C SER A 391 -7.82 -9.45 -11.80
N VAL A 392 -7.78 -10.55 -11.05
CA VAL A 392 -6.53 -11.24 -10.70
C VAL A 392 -5.83 -11.81 -11.93
N ASN A 393 -4.50 -11.91 -11.86
CA ASN A 393 -3.73 -12.58 -12.91
C ASN A 393 -3.94 -14.10 -12.87
N PHE A 394 -4.88 -14.59 -13.68
CA PHE A 394 -5.21 -16.01 -13.81
C PHE A 394 -4.03 -16.92 -14.17
N SER A 395 -2.91 -16.38 -14.67
CA SER A 395 -1.71 -17.17 -15.00
C SER A 395 -0.85 -17.47 -13.78
N THR A 396 -0.93 -16.65 -12.73
CA THR A 396 -0.11 -16.78 -11.51
C THR A 396 -0.93 -17.04 -10.26
N THR A 397 -2.25 -16.81 -10.31
CA THR A 397 -3.15 -17.04 -9.18
C THR A 397 -3.68 -18.48 -9.16
N PRO A 398 -3.56 -19.21 -8.04
CA PRO A 398 -4.17 -20.53 -7.90
C PRO A 398 -5.69 -20.49 -8.12
N PRO A 399 -6.26 -21.37 -8.97
CA PRO A 399 -7.69 -21.37 -9.29
C PRO A 399 -8.64 -21.49 -8.09
N SER A 400 -8.16 -22.08 -6.98
CA SER A 400 -8.94 -22.27 -5.75
C SER A 400 -9.37 -20.95 -5.10
N ALA A 401 -8.60 -19.87 -5.25
CA ALA A 401 -8.87 -18.58 -4.61
C ALA A 401 -9.98 -17.78 -5.33
N LEU A 402 -10.25 -18.10 -6.61
CA LEU A 402 -11.07 -17.27 -7.49
C LEU A 402 -12.55 -17.20 -7.08
N PRO A 403 -13.26 -18.33 -6.85
CA PRO A 403 -14.69 -18.27 -6.57
C PRO A 403 -15.02 -17.47 -5.31
N GLY A 404 -14.24 -17.69 -4.24
CA GLY A 404 -14.39 -16.97 -2.98
C GLY A 404 -14.13 -15.48 -3.14
N SER A 405 -13.06 -15.11 -3.85
CA SER A 405 -12.71 -13.70 -4.08
C SER A 405 -13.81 -12.97 -4.88
N ILE A 406 -14.34 -13.60 -5.93
CA ILE A 406 -15.45 -13.06 -6.75
C ILE A 406 -16.73 -12.90 -5.92
N ARG A 407 -17.06 -13.91 -5.09
CA ARG A 407 -18.24 -13.87 -4.21
C ARG A 407 -18.15 -12.74 -3.19
N LEU A 408 -16.96 -12.48 -2.65
CA LEU A 408 -16.73 -11.38 -1.70
C LEU A 408 -16.82 -10.01 -2.38
N THR A 409 -16.33 -9.86 -3.61
CA THR A 409 -16.57 -8.66 -4.41
C THR A 409 -18.07 -8.40 -4.55
N GLN A 410 -18.87 -9.43 -4.86
CA GLN A 410 -20.32 -9.28 -4.96
C GLN A 410 -20.96 -8.92 -3.60
N LEU A 411 -20.51 -9.55 -2.52
CA LEU A 411 -21.03 -9.28 -1.17
C LEU A 411 -20.81 -7.83 -0.73
N PHE A 412 -19.65 -7.24 -1.03
CA PHE A 412 -19.41 -5.81 -0.79
C PHE A 412 -20.32 -4.94 -1.66
N ARG A 413 -20.46 -5.27 -2.97
CA ARG A 413 -21.35 -4.53 -3.89
C ARG A 413 -22.79 -4.51 -3.38
N ASP A 414 -23.31 -5.66 -2.99
CA ASP A 414 -24.66 -5.81 -2.46
C ASP A 414 -24.86 -4.96 -1.21
N TRP A 415 -23.85 -4.89 -0.35
CA TRP A 415 -23.89 -4.01 0.81
C TRP A 415 -24.00 -2.54 0.42
N PHE A 416 -23.11 -2.01 -0.43
CA PHE A 416 -23.17 -0.60 -0.86
C PHE A 416 -24.50 -0.26 -1.54
N ILE A 417 -25.01 -1.16 -2.40
CA ILE A 417 -26.32 -1.01 -3.03
C ILE A 417 -27.43 -0.94 -1.97
N SER A 418 -27.44 -1.87 -1.01
CA SER A 418 -28.45 -1.90 0.06
C SER A 418 -28.42 -0.65 0.95
N GLN A 419 -27.25 -0.01 1.09
CA GLN A 419 -27.06 1.23 1.85
C GLN A 419 -27.30 2.50 1.02
N ASN A 420 -27.65 2.36 -0.27
CA ASN A 420 -27.73 3.47 -1.22
C ASN A 420 -26.43 4.32 -1.26
N LEU A 421 -25.29 3.63 -1.17
CA LEU A 421 -23.96 4.23 -1.20
C LEU A 421 -23.29 3.99 -2.56
N PRO A 422 -22.46 4.93 -3.04
CA PRO A 422 -21.66 4.69 -4.22
C PRO A 422 -20.58 3.65 -3.94
N TYR A 423 -20.15 2.93 -4.98
CA TYR A 423 -18.96 2.09 -4.95
C TYR A 423 -18.22 2.13 -6.28
N THR A 424 -16.96 1.74 -6.27
CA THR A 424 -16.15 1.50 -7.46
C THR A 424 -15.52 0.11 -7.39
N ILE A 425 -15.12 -0.40 -8.55
CA ILE A 425 -14.41 -1.67 -8.67
C ILE A 425 -12.96 -1.33 -8.95
N SER A 426 -12.07 -1.74 -8.05
CA SER A 426 -10.63 -1.54 -8.16
C SER A 426 -9.98 -2.86 -8.54
N GLU A 427 -9.00 -2.81 -9.42
CA GLU A 427 -8.23 -4.01 -9.76
C GLU A 427 -7.49 -4.55 -8.53
N LEU A 428 -7.49 -5.88 -8.38
CA LEU A 428 -6.60 -6.61 -7.51
C LEU A 428 -5.21 -6.61 -8.13
N GLY A 429 -4.47 -5.54 -7.86
CA GLY A 429 -3.04 -5.49 -8.12
C GLY A 429 -2.25 -6.44 -7.21
N GLY A 430 -0.93 -6.36 -7.26
CA GLY A 430 -0.04 -7.08 -6.33
C GLY A 430 0.48 -6.22 -5.19
N GLY A 431 -0.16 -5.08 -4.91
CA GLY A 431 0.45 -3.98 -4.16
C GLY A 431 0.09 -3.88 -2.68
N SER A 432 -0.37 -4.96 -2.03
CA SER A 432 -0.64 -4.97 -0.58
C SER A 432 -0.66 -6.41 -0.04
N ASP A 433 -0.78 -6.56 1.27
CA ASP A 433 -0.56 -7.82 2.00
C ASP A 433 -1.48 -8.99 1.64
N TYR A 434 -2.64 -8.73 0.99
CA TYR A 434 -3.48 -9.81 0.45
C TYR A 434 -2.74 -10.66 -0.60
N ALA A 435 -1.74 -10.11 -1.28
CA ALA A 435 -0.98 -10.80 -2.31
C ALA A 435 -0.29 -12.06 -1.77
N SER A 436 0.25 -11.99 -0.55
CA SER A 436 0.89 -13.12 0.14
C SER A 436 -0.08 -14.31 0.34
N PHE A 437 -1.35 -14.02 0.64
CA PHE A 437 -2.39 -15.05 0.82
C PHE A 437 -2.91 -15.58 -0.52
N LEU A 438 -3.11 -14.68 -1.49
CA LEU A 438 -3.55 -15.04 -2.83
C LEU A 438 -2.55 -15.99 -3.52
N ALA A 439 -1.25 -15.75 -3.34
CA ALA A 439 -0.17 -16.57 -3.91
C ALA A 439 -0.24 -18.04 -3.48
N VAL A 440 -0.78 -18.34 -2.30
CA VAL A 440 -0.94 -19.70 -1.78
C VAL A 440 -2.38 -20.23 -1.89
N GLY A 441 -3.24 -19.54 -2.65
CA GLY A 441 -4.56 -20.01 -3.03
C GLY A 441 -5.68 -19.77 -2.01
N ILE A 442 -5.44 -18.88 -1.05
CA ILE A 442 -6.47 -18.40 -0.13
C ILE A 442 -7.32 -17.34 -0.86
N ALA A 443 -8.64 -17.44 -0.74
CA ALA A 443 -9.56 -16.43 -1.23
C ALA A 443 -9.31 -15.09 -0.51
N ILE A 444 -9.33 -14.00 -1.27
CA ILE A 444 -9.06 -12.67 -0.72
C ILE A 444 -10.13 -11.67 -1.12
N SER A 445 -10.24 -10.60 -0.35
CA SER A 445 -10.98 -9.40 -0.73
C SER A 445 -10.49 -8.23 0.11
N GLY A 446 -11.06 -7.06 -0.12
CA GLY A 446 -10.72 -5.87 0.64
C GLY A 446 -11.33 -4.63 0.02
N LEU A 447 -10.96 -3.50 0.61
CA LEU A 447 -11.46 -2.19 0.24
C LEU A 447 -10.28 -1.23 0.11
N ASN A 448 -10.48 -0.16 -0.64
CA ASN A 448 -9.54 0.96 -0.73
C ASN A 448 -10.31 2.26 -1.00
N SER A 449 -9.72 3.39 -0.64
CA SER A 449 -10.22 4.72 -0.93
C SER A 449 -9.50 5.44 -2.07
N GLY A 450 -8.60 4.73 -2.76
CA GLY A 450 -7.87 5.21 -3.93
C GLY A 450 -6.55 5.90 -3.60
N ILE A 451 -5.62 5.83 -4.55
CA ILE A 451 -4.23 6.29 -4.44
C ILE A 451 -3.99 7.56 -5.28
N SER A 452 -2.92 7.62 -6.07
CA SER A 452 -2.56 8.73 -6.95
C SER A 452 -3.38 8.83 -8.25
N ASP A 453 -4.29 7.89 -8.52
CA ASP A 453 -5.18 7.97 -9.68
C ASP A 453 -6.16 9.15 -9.58
N ARG A 454 -6.52 9.74 -10.72
CA ARG A 454 -7.44 10.88 -10.78
C ARG A 454 -8.89 10.43 -10.85
N LYS A 455 -9.71 10.89 -9.90
CA LYS A 455 -11.15 10.63 -9.86
C LYS A 455 -11.85 11.13 -11.14
N PRO A 456 -12.45 10.26 -11.95
CA PRO A 456 -13.18 10.68 -13.15
C PRO A 456 -14.39 11.55 -12.82
N LYS A 457 -14.73 12.50 -13.71
CA LYS A 457 -15.93 13.34 -13.53
C LYS A 457 -17.21 12.51 -13.38
N ALA A 458 -17.34 11.41 -14.13
CA ALA A 458 -18.50 10.54 -14.07
C ALA A 458 -18.67 9.89 -12.68
N GLU A 459 -17.56 9.48 -12.07
CA GLU A 459 -17.55 8.94 -10.71
C GLU A 459 -17.89 10.02 -9.68
N ARG A 460 -17.24 11.19 -9.77
CA ARG A 460 -17.59 12.35 -8.92
C ARG A 460 -19.10 12.66 -8.98
N ASP A 461 -19.67 12.70 -10.18
CA ASP A 461 -21.09 12.95 -10.40
C ASP A 461 -21.96 11.83 -9.79
N TYR A 462 -21.53 10.57 -9.90
CA TYR A 462 -22.19 9.43 -9.28
C TYR A 462 -22.23 9.54 -7.75
N TYR A 463 -21.12 9.89 -7.11
CA TYR A 463 -21.07 10.07 -5.67
C TYR A 463 -21.90 11.27 -5.22
N ASN A 464 -21.91 12.39 -5.96
CA ASN A 464 -22.78 13.53 -5.68
C ASN A 464 -24.28 13.16 -5.73
N ARG A 465 -24.68 12.27 -6.64
CA ARG A 465 -26.07 11.80 -6.72
C ARG A 465 -26.50 11.02 -5.48
N LEU A 466 -25.61 10.19 -4.93
CA LEU A 466 -25.94 9.31 -3.80
C LEU A 466 -25.67 9.93 -2.42
N LEU A 467 -24.57 10.66 -2.27
CA LEU A 467 -24.14 11.25 -0.99
C LEU A 467 -24.69 12.68 -0.78
N GLY A 468 -25.11 13.33 -1.86
CA GLY A 468 -25.53 14.73 -1.90
C GLY A 468 -24.50 15.64 -2.58
N GLN A 469 -24.98 16.77 -3.10
CA GLN A 469 -24.16 17.73 -3.84
C GLN A 469 -22.97 18.23 -3.00
N GLY A 470 -21.78 18.18 -3.60
CA GLY A 470 -20.53 18.59 -2.96
C GLY A 470 -19.83 17.49 -2.16
N LYS A 471 -20.43 16.30 -2.02
CA LYS A 471 -19.83 15.17 -1.27
C LYS A 471 -19.14 14.14 -2.14
N GLY A 472 -19.22 14.25 -3.46
CA GLY A 472 -18.56 13.33 -4.39
C GLY A 472 -17.09 13.61 -4.66
N GLY A 473 -16.51 14.59 -3.97
CA GLY A 473 -15.11 14.99 -4.15
C GLY A 473 -14.88 15.87 -5.38
N VAL A 474 -13.63 15.91 -5.84
CA VAL A 474 -13.15 16.78 -6.92
C VAL A 474 -12.83 15.94 -8.15
N ALA A 475 -13.46 16.27 -9.28
CA ALA A 475 -13.21 15.62 -10.55
C ALA A 475 -11.83 15.98 -11.10
N ASN A 476 -11.15 15.01 -11.72
CA ASN A 476 -9.81 15.11 -12.30
C ASN A 476 -8.71 15.47 -11.28
N ALA A 477 -8.99 15.35 -9.98
CA ALA A 477 -8.02 15.41 -8.90
C ALA A 477 -7.73 13.98 -8.40
N GLU A 478 -6.55 13.79 -7.83
CA GLU A 478 -6.08 12.50 -7.29
C GLU A 478 -6.98 12.07 -6.12
N TYR A 479 -7.14 10.75 -5.89
CA TYR A 479 -7.87 10.27 -4.71
C TYR A 479 -7.12 10.66 -3.43
N ASP A 480 -5.80 10.42 -3.43
CA ASP A 480 -4.87 10.79 -2.38
C ASP A 480 -3.63 11.52 -2.96
N PRO A 481 -3.57 12.86 -2.87
CA PRO A 481 -2.43 13.64 -3.33
C PRO A 481 -1.23 13.59 -2.37
N CYS A 482 -1.37 12.96 -1.21
CA CYS A 482 -0.35 12.85 -0.18
C CYS A 482 0.21 11.44 -0.01
N TYR A 483 -0.19 10.49 -0.87
CA TYR A 483 0.37 9.13 -0.90
C TYR A 483 1.91 9.16 -0.83
N HIS A 484 2.48 8.40 0.11
CA HIS A 484 3.92 8.34 0.39
C HIS A 484 4.61 9.71 0.62
N SER A 485 3.89 10.68 1.19
CA SER A 485 4.40 12.04 1.38
C SER A 485 4.19 12.55 2.82
N ASP A 486 4.94 13.59 3.19
CA ASP A 486 4.88 14.23 4.51
C ASP A 486 3.48 14.77 4.88
N CYS A 487 2.69 15.12 3.87
CA CYS A 487 1.34 15.63 4.05
C CYS A 487 0.29 14.54 4.35
N ASP A 488 0.63 13.24 4.31
CA ASP A 488 -0.28 12.16 4.73
C ASP A 488 -0.48 12.12 6.25
N SER A 489 -1.16 13.16 6.70
CA SER A 489 -1.46 13.51 8.09
C SER A 489 -2.96 13.47 8.32
N LEU A 490 -3.42 13.76 9.53
CA LEU A 490 -4.87 13.83 9.80
C LEU A 490 -5.61 14.86 8.93
N GLY A 491 -4.90 15.86 8.42
CA GLY A 491 -5.45 16.82 7.46
C GLY A 491 -5.79 16.21 6.09
N ASN A 492 -5.26 15.03 5.80
CA ASN A 492 -5.44 14.28 4.56
C ASN A 492 -6.61 13.27 4.62
N ILE A 493 -7.36 13.23 5.72
CA ILE A 493 -8.35 12.16 5.97
C ILE A 493 -9.77 12.63 5.62
N ASN A 494 -10.55 11.76 4.96
CA ASN A 494 -11.99 11.92 4.82
C ASN A 494 -12.76 10.99 5.79
N PRO A 495 -13.27 11.51 6.92
CA PRO A 495 -13.90 10.67 7.94
C PRO A 495 -15.19 9.99 7.46
N LEU A 496 -15.91 10.59 6.51
CA LEU A 496 -17.12 10.00 5.94
C LEU A 496 -16.77 8.75 5.11
N GLY A 497 -15.77 8.86 4.22
CA GLY A 497 -15.28 7.73 3.43
C GLY A 497 -14.80 6.59 4.33
N HIS A 498 -13.97 6.94 5.33
CA HIS A 498 -13.43 5.99 6.30
C HIS A 498 -14.53 5.24 7.05
N GLU A 499 -15.50 5.95 7.64
CA GLU A 499 -16.60 5.32 8.37
C GLU A 499 -17.41 4.35 7.49
N LYS A 500 -17.71 4.73 6.24
CA LYS A 500 -18.51 3.88 5.34
C LYS A 500 -17.74 2.64 4.89
N LEU A 501 -16.45 2.76 4.58
CA LEU A 501 -15.59 1.62 4.25
C LEU A 501 -15.43 0.68 5.46
N SER A 502 -15.18 1.20 6.66
CA SER A 502 -15.10 0.39 7.89
C SER A 502 -16.42 -0.31 8.23
N LYS A 503 -17.57 0.31 7.90
CA LYS A 503 -18.89 -0.35 8.04
C LYS A 503 -19.10 -1.47 7.02
N ALA A 504 -18.61 -1.32 5.79
CA ALA A 504 -18.63 -2.38 4.80
C ALA A 504 -17.79 -3.58 5.27
N ALA A 505 -16.59 -3.31 5.80
CA ALA A 505 -15.71 -4.30 6.40
C ALA A 505 -16.38 -5.05 7.56
N ALA A 506 -17.07 -4.33 8.45
CA ALA A 506 -17.86 -4.92 9.54
C ALA A 506 -18.99 -5.83 9.02
N TYR A 507 -19.71 -5.40 7.99
CA TYR A 507 -20.81 -6.17 7.40
C TYR A 507 -20.31 -7.50 6.83
N VAL A 508 -19.24 -7.47 6.02
CA VAL A 508 -18.70 -8.69 5.40
C VAL A 508 -18.16 -9.65 6.47
N LEU A 509 -17.47 -9.15 7.50
CA LEU A 509 -17.06 -9.97 8.63
C LEU A 509 -18.26 -10.60 9.36
N GLU A 510 -19.31 -9.83 9.65
CA GLU A 510 -20.51 -10.35 10.31
C GLU A 510 -21.24 -11.39 9.46
N TYR A 511 -21.37 -11.16 8.15
CA TYR A 511 -21.93 -12.11 7.20
C TYR A 511 -21.14 -13.43 7.22
N MET A 512 -19.82 -13.38 7.06
CA MET A 512 -18.97 -14.57 7.06
C MET A 512 -19.00 -15.30 8.39
N GLY A 513 -18.91 -14.57 9.51
CA GLY A 513 -18.94 -15.12 10.86
C GLY A 513 -20.22 -15.88 11.19
N ARG A 514 -21.34 -15.51 10.54
CA ARG A 514 -22.66 -16.13 10.70
C ARG A 514 -23.03 -17.10 9.58
N HIS A 515 -22.20 -17.23 8.54
CA HIS A 515 -22.49 -18.09 7.41
C HIS A 515 -22.58 -19.56 7.84
N ALA A 516 -23.58 -20.31 7.34
CA ALA A 516 -23.80 -21.69 7.78
C ALA A 516 -22.63 -22.64 7.39
N ASP A 517 -22.13 -22.46 6.16
CA ASP A 517 -20.99 -23.19 5.59
C ASP A 517 -20.12 -22.26 4.72
N LEU A 518 -19.28 -21.47 5.38
CA LEU A 518 -18.37 -20.53 4.75
C LEU A 518 -17.35 -21.21 3.84
N ARG A 519 -16.86 -22.41 4.19
CA ARG A 519 -15.86 -23.12 3.38
C ARG A 519 -16.44 -23.51 2.02
N SER A 520 -17.63 -24.12 1.97
CA SER A 520 -18.28 -24.44 0.69
C SER A 520 -18.71 -23.18 -0.08
N TYR A 521 -19.02 -22.09 0.62
CA TYR A 521 -19.29 -20.80 0.00
C TYR A 521 -18.05 -20.15 -0.62
N LEU A 522 -16.86 -20.32 -0.06
CA LEU A 522 -15.63 -19.76 -0.65
C LEU A 522 -14.97 -20.71 -1.64
N TYR A 523 -15.08 -22.01 -1.42
CA TYR A 523 -14.40 -23.07 -2.17
C TYR A 523 -15.36 -24.12 -2.72
N PRO A 524 -16.30 -23.75 -3.61
CA PRO A 524 -17.23 -24.67 -4.27
C PRO A 524 -16.48 -25.75 -5.08
N PRO A 525 -16.53 -27.04 -4.69
CA PRO A 525 -15.67 -28.07 -5.29
C PRO A 525 -15.88 -28.28 -6.80
N GLU A 526 -17.11 -28.12 -7.28
CA GLU A 526 -17.40 -28.26 -8.72
C GLU A 526 -16.83 -27.12 -9.56
N GLU A 527 -16.87 -25.90 -9.05
CA GLU A 527 -16.37 -24.72 -9.75
C GLU A 527 -14.84 -24.76 -9.81
N ILE A 528 -14.19 -25.11 -8.70
CA ILE A 528 -12.72 -25.27 -8.62
C ILE A 528 -12.26 -26.34 -9.62
N ARG A 529 -12.90 -27.52 -9.63
CA ARG A 529 -12.56 -28.58 -10.60
C ARG A 529 -12.73 -28.14 -12.06
N ARG A 530 -13.65 -27.23 -12.35
CA ARG A 530 -13.81 -26.68 -13.72
C ARG A 530 -12.66 -25.71 -14.03
N LEU A 531 -12.30 -24.83 -13.10
CA LEU A 531 -11.22 -23.86 -13.29
C LEU A 531 -9.84 -24.54 -13.44
N GLU A 532 -9.57 -25.58 -12.67
CA GLU A 532 -8.35 -26.39 -12.79
C GLU A 532 -8.23 -27.03 -14.17
N LYS A 533 -9.34 -27.55 -14.72
CA LYS A 533 -9.38 -28.07 -16.09
C LYS A 533 -9.03 -26.98 -17.09
N VAL A 534 -9.68 -25.81 -17.03
CA VAL A 534 -9.43 -24.69 -17.94
C VAL A 534 -7.97 -24.22 -17.88
N SER A 535 -7.39 -24.10 -16.68
CA SER A 535 -5.99 -23.73 -16.50
C SER A 535 -5.04 -24.77 -17.12
N SER A 536 -5.35 -26.07 -16.98
CA SER A 536 -4.57 -27.14 -17.61
C SER A 536 -4.61 -27.15 -19.15
N TYR A 537 -5.67 -26.59 -19.76
CA TYR A 537 -5.75 -26.42 -21.21
C TYR A 537 -4.94 -25.21 -21.70
N ARG A 538 -4.96 -24.10 -20.93
CA ARG A 538 -4.13 -22.90 -21.21
C ARG A 538 -2.63 -23.20 -21.19
N SER A 539 -2.16 -23.94 -20.18
CA SER A 539 -0.74 -24.32 -20.09
C SER A 539 -0.27 -25.29 -21.20
N ARG A 540 -1.21 -25.88 -21.95
CA ARG A 540 -0.94 -26.77 -23.09
C ARG A 540 -1.07 -26.10 -24.46
N GLY A 541 -1.29 -24.78 -24.51
CA GLY A 541 -1.38 -24.02 -25.77
C GLY A 541 -2.63 -24.30 -26.62
N TYR A 542 -3.64 -24.95 -26.03
CA TYR A 542 -4.93 -25.18 -26.68
C TYR A 542 -5.94 -24.20 -26.08
N TYR A 543 -6.32 -23.18 -26.86
CA TYR A 543 -7.43 -22.23 -26.66
C TYR A 543 -7.16 -20.89 -25.96
N ASP A 544 -7.47 -19.84 -26.73
CA ASP A 544 -7.82 -18.49 -26.27
C ASP A 544 -9.34 -18.45 -26.04
N VAL A 545 -9.76 -18.34 -24.78
CA VAL A 545 -11.18 -18.21 -24.43
C VAL A 545 -11.35 -17.11 -23.39
N GLN A 546 -11.15 -15.86 -23.80
CA GLN A 546 -11.83 -14.73 -23.15
C GLN A 546 -13.36 -14.77 -23.38
N ASN A 547 -13.88 -15.61 -24.28
CA ASN A 547 -15.25 -15.50 -24.80
C ASN A 547 -16.33 -16.44 -24.21
N GLU A 548 -16.02 -17.38 -23.31
CA GLU A 548 -17.05 -18.27 -22.71
C GLU A 548 -17.59 -17.79 -21.36
N PHE A 549 -16.86 -16.95 -20.62
CA PHE A 549 -17.33 -16.43 -19.34
C PHE A 549 -18.49 -15.42 -19.52
N TYR A 550 -18.52 -14.71 -20.65
CA TYR A 550 -19.53 -13.68 -20.95
C TYR A 550 -20.92 -14.20 -21.36
N ARG A 551 -21.11 -15.49 -21.64
CA ARG A 551 -22.39 -15.98 -22.22
C ARG A 551 -23.45 -16.46 -21.23
N ARG A 552 -23.23 -16.45 -19.91
CA ARG A 552 -24.22 -17.02 -18.97
C ARG A 552 -24.59 -16.22 -17.72
N ASN A 553 -24.05 -15.01 -17.52
CA ASN A 553 -24.42 -14.16 -16.37
C ASN A 553 -25.31 -12.96 -16.73
N ASP A 554 -25.81 -12.87 -17.96
CA ASP A 554 -27.00 -12.07 -18.28
C ASP A 554 -28.24 -12.98 -18.26
N LEU A 555 -28.65 -13.41 -17.05
CA LEU A 555 -30.03 -13.80 -16.70
C LEU A 555 -30.27 -13.62 -15.21
#